data_AF-A0A4Q4D1W4-F1
#
_entry.id   AF-A0A4Q4D1W4-F1
#
_cell.length_a   1.000
_cell.length_b   1.000
_cell.length_c   1.000
_cell.angle_alpha   90.00
_cell.angle_beta   90.00
_cell.angle_gamma   90.00
#
_symmetry.space_group_name_H-M   'P 1'
#
loop_
_entity.id
_entity.type
_entity.pdbx_description
1 polymer ?
#
loop_
_entity_poly.entity_id
_entity_poly.type
_entity_poly.pdbx_seq_one_letter_code
_entity_poly.pdbx_strand_id
1 'polypeptide(L)'
;MIGAVTTQETRFDRRKARTRAALVGAAQELLAQGLTNVSIQEVTESADVGLGSFYNHFASKDELFEAAVQDALETLGTFLD
;
A
#
# COMPACT_ATOMS: atom_id res chain seq x y z
N MET A 1 36.43 13.22 -3.80
CA MET A 1 35.81 12.17 -4.64
C MET A 1 34.97 11.29 -3.73
N ILE A 2 33.68 11.57 -3.58
CA ILE A 2 32.75 10.74 -2.79
C ILE A 2 31.73 10.21 -3.78
N GLY A 3 31.88 8.95 -4.17
CA GLY A 3 30.96 8.29 -5.10
C GLY A 3 29.63 8.03 -4.41
N ALA A 4 28.54 8.55 -4.98
CA ALA A 4 27.19 8.24 -4.54
C ALA A 4 26.95 6.73 -4.71
N VAL A 5 26.70 6.03 -3.61
CA VAL A 5 26.19 4.65 -3.63
C VAL A 5 24.71 4.74 -3.98
N THR A 6 24.40 4.70 -5.27
CA THR A 6 23.02 4.52 -5.72
C THR A 6 22.69 3.04 -5.57
N THR A 7 22.14 2.66 -4.43
CA THR A 7 21.71 1.27 -4.17
C THR A 7 20.67 0.89 -5.23
N GLN A 8 21.05 0.05 -6.20
CA GLN A 8 20.13 -0.44 -7.21
C GLN A 8 19.04 -1.29 -6.55
N GLU A 9 17.81 -0.83 -6.64
CA GLU A 9 16.64 -1.52 -6.11
C GLU A 9 16.53 -2.94 -6.67
N THR A 10 16.39 -3.94 -5.79
CA THR A 10 16.40 -5.34 -6.21
C THR A 10 15.06 -5.75 -6.82
N ARG A 11 15.01 -6.90 -7.50
CA ARG A 11 13.73 -7.48 -7.96
C ARG A 11 12.78 -7.76 -6.79
N PHE A 12 13.33 -8.09 -5.62
CA PHE A 12 12.57 -8.33 -4.41
C PHE A 12 11.94 -7.03 -3.88
N ASP A 13 12.72 -5.95 -3.81
CA ASP A 13 12.24 -4.64 -3.37
C ASP A 13 11.11 -4.12 -4.27
N ARG A 14 11.28 -4.23 -5.59
CA ARG A 14 10.21 -3.86 -6.54
C ARG A 14 8.94 -4.70 -6.37
N ARG A 15 9.07 -6.00 -6.05
CA ARG A 15 7.90 -6.85 -5.78
C ARG A 15 7.21 -6.43 -4.48
N LYS A 16 8.00 -6.19 -3.43
CA LYS A 16 7.52 -5.69 -2.14
C LYS A 16 6.77 -4.36 -2.32
N ALA A 17 7.34 -3.41 -3.05
CA ALA A 17 6.70 -2.12 -3.33
C ALA A 17 5.37 -2.28 -4.08
N ARG A 18 5.32 -3.12 -5.12
CA ARG A 18 4.08 -3.40 -5.88
C ARG A 18 2.99 -4.02 -5.01
N THR A 19 3.33 -5.01 -4.17
CA THR A 19 2.37 -5.64 -3.25
C THR A 19 1.83 -4.63 -2.25
N ARG A 20 2.68 -3.77 -1.69
CA ARG A 20 2.23 -2.69 -0.80
C ARG A 20 1.27 -1.73 -1.51
N ALA A 21 1.61 -1.30 -2.72
CA ALA A 21 0.78 -0.39 -3.51
C ALA A 21 -0.59 -1.02 -3.87
N ALA A 22 -0.62 -2.31 -4.23
CA ALA A 22 -1.87 -3.02 -4.52
C ALA A 22 -2.81 -3.06 -3.30
N LEU A 23 -2.27 -3.35 -2.11
CA LEU A 23 -3.03 -3.34 -0.87
C LEU A 23 -3.58 -1.95 -0.54
N VAL A 24 -2.76 -0.91 -0.68
CA VAL A 24 -3.16 0.49 -0.47
C VAL A 24 -4.26 0.91 -1.44
N GLY A 25 -4.11 0.59 -2.73
CA GLY A 25 -5.12 0.89 -3.75
C GLY A 25 -6.46 0.20 -3.47
N ALA A 26 -6.43 -1.09 -3.13
CA ALA A 26 -7.65 -1.81 -2.75
C ALA A 26 -8.34 -1.20 -1.52
N ALA A 27 -7.57 -0.78 -0.50
CA ALA A 27 -8.13 -0.08 0.64
C ALA A 27 -8.74 1.28 0.26
N GLN A 28 -8.09 2.06 -0.60
CA GLN A 28 -8.64 3.33 -1.11
C GLN A 28 -9.96 3.11 -1.85
N GLU A 29 -10.06 2.07 -2.70
CA GLU A 29 -11.30 1.73 -3.42
C GLU A 29 -12.44 1.36 -2.47
N LEU A 30 -12.16 0.57 -1.42
CA LEU A 30 -13.16 0.18 -0.43
C LEU A 30 -13.63 1.38 0.39
N LEU A 31 -12.71 2.25 0.80
CA LEU A 31 -13.03 3.49 1.50
C LEU A 31 -13.87 4.44 0.62
N ALA A 32 -13.55 4.56 -0.66
CA ALA A 32 -14.32 5.37 -1.62
C ALA A 32 -15.76 4.84 -1.81
N GLN A 33 -15.97 3.54 -1.64
CA GLN A 33 -17.29 2.91 -1.64
C GLN A 33 -18.01 2.99 -0.28
N GLY A 34 -17.38 3.56 0.75
CA GLY A 34 -17.92 3.63 2.11
C GLY A 34 -17.84 2.32 2.89
N LEU A 35 -17.04 1.35 2.43
CA LEU A 35 -16.91 0.03 3.03
C LEU A 35 -15.76 0.00 4.05
N THR A 36 -16.06 0.25 5.32
CA THR A 36 -15.06 0.25 6.41
C THR A 36 -15.05 -1.07 7.19
N ASN A 37 -16.16 -1.81 7.20
CA ASN A 37 -16.29 -3.08 7.90
C ASN A 37 -15.97 -4.29 7.00
N VAL A 38 -14.82 -4.24 6.33
CA VAL A 38 -14.28 -5.34 5.51
C VAL A 38 -13.27 -6.15 6.33
N SER A 39 -13.15 -7.43 6.01
CA SER A 39 -12.13 -8.33 6.53
C SER A 39 -10.80 -8.13 5.79
N ILE A 40 -9.69 -8.55 6.42
CA ILE A 40 -8.37 -8.58 5.75
C ILE A 40 -8.44 -9.48 4.50
N GLN A 41 -9.21 -10.56 4.55
CA GLN A 41 -9.37 -11.47 3.42
C GLN A 41 -9.98 -10.77 2.21
N GLU A 42 -11.10 -10.06 2.38
CA GLU A 42 -11.75 -9.31 1.29
C GLU A 42 -10.82 -8.26 0.69
N VAL A 43 -10.03 -7.57 1.52
CA VAL A 43 -9.00 -6.63 1.05
C VAL A 43 -7.95 -7.33 0.20
N THR A 44 -7.41 -8.47 0.68
CA THR A 44 -6.36 -9.20 -0.04
C THR A 44 -6.85 -9.81 -1.35
N GLU A 45 -8.11 -10.25 -1.38
CA GLU A 45 -8.78 -10.71 -2.60
C GLU A 45 -8.94 -9.57 -3.60
N SER A 46 -9.40 -8.40 -3.16
CA SER A 46 -9.50 -7.20 -4.00
C SER A 46 -8.14 -6.74 -4.56
N ALA A 47 -7.07 -6.91 -3.78
CA ALA A 47 -5.72 -6.54 -4.17
C ALA A 47 -4.99 -7.60 -5.02
N ASP A 48 -5.60 -8.77 -5.24
CA ASP A 48 -4.97 -9.95 -5.88
C ASP A 48 -3.64 -10.34 -5.21
N VAL A 49 -3.64 -10.41 -3.87
CA VAL A 49 -2.47 -10.82 -3.07
C VAL A 49 -2.84 -11.87 -2.03
N GLY A 50 -1.84 -12.65 -1.58
CA GLY A 50 -2.06 -13.64 -0.53
C GLY A 50 -2.15 -13.00 0.88
N LEU A 51 -2.88 -13.65 1.79
CA LEU A 51 -2.99 -13.22 3.19
C LEU A 51 -1.62 -13.06 3.89
N GLY A 52 -0.67 -13.95 3.61
CA GLY A 52 0.70 -13.81 4.13
C GLY A 52 1.43 -12.57 3.62
N SER A 53 1.11 -12.11 2.40
CA SER A 53 1.63 -10.86 1.87
C SER A 53 1.12 -9.66 2.65
N PHE A 54 -0.15 -9.64 3.05
CA PHE A 54 -0.68 -8.57 3.91
C PHE A 54 0.16 -8.40 5.18
N TYR A 55 0.38 -9.50 5.92
CA TYR A 55 1.12 -9.44 7.18
C TYR A 55 2.63 -9.16 7.02
N ASN A 56 3.18 -9.24 5.80
CA ASN A 56 4.53 -8.76 5.50
C ASN A 56 4.60 -7.23 5.34
N HIS A 57 3.46 -6.55 5.25
CA HIS A 57 3.35 -5.12 4.95
C HIS A 57 2.63 -4.32 6.02
N PHE A 58 1.61 -4.91 6.65
CA PHE A 58 0.76 -4.25 7.65
C PHE A 58 0.47 -5.22 8.80
N ALA A 59 0.49 -4.72 10.03
CA ALA A 59 0.14 -5.48 11.22
C ALA A 59 -1.38 -5.55 11.43
N SER A 60 -2.14 -4.60 10.90
CA SER A 60 -3.60 -4.53 11.06
C SER A 60 -4.30 -3.87 9.86
N LYS A 61 -5.63 -4.05 9.79
CA LYS A 61 -6.47 -3.36 8.80
C LYS A 61 -6.46 -1.84 9.02
N ASP A 62 -6.40 -1.40 10.27
CA ASP A 62 -6.38 0.02 10.62
C ASP A 62 -5.08 0.68 10.11
N GLU A 63 -3.93 0.01 10.25
CA GLU A 63 -2.65 0.50 9.70
C GLU A 63 -2.70 0.61 8.17
N LEU A 64 -3.35 -0.34 7.49
CA LEU A 64 -3.56 -0.24 6.04
C LEU A 64 -4.45 0.95 5.68
N PHE A 65 -5.54 1.18 6.41
CA PHE A 65 -6.45 2.29 6.13
C PHE A 65 -5.81 3.65 6.42
N GLU A 66 -5.01 3.75 7.49
CA GLU A 66 -4.19 4.93 7.76
C GLU A 66 -3.22 5.20 6.59
N ALA A 67 -2.52 4.18 6.11
CA ALA A 67 -1.62 4.30 4.97
C ALA A 67 -2.36 4.71 3.69
N ALA A 68 -3.56 4.18 3.46
CA ALA A 68 -4.39 4.51 2.31
C ALA A 68 -4.86 5.97 2.30
N VAL A 69 -5.28 6.48 3.47
CA VAL A 69 -5.67 7.88 3.63
C VAL A 69 -4.46 8.79 3.47
N GLN A 70 -3.33 8.46 4.10
CA GLN A 70 -2.10 9.24 3.99
C GLN A 70 -1.62 9.36 2.54
N ASP A 71 -1.58 8.24 1.81
CA ASP A 71 -1.18 8.20 0.40
C ASP A 71 -2.11 9.06 -0.49
N ALA A 72 -3.42 9.03 -0.22
CA ALA A 72 -4.38 9.87 -0.94
C ALA A 72 -4.18 11.37 -0.64
N LEU A 73 -3.90 11.73 0.61
CA LEU A 73 -3.62 13.11 1.02
C LEU A 73 -2.30 13.62 0.43
N GLU A 74 -1.26 12.79 0.39
CA GLU A 74 0.03 13.12 -0.23
C GLU A 74 -0.12 13.33 -1.75
N THR A 75 -0.88 12.47 -2.41
CA THR A 75 -1.21 12.61 -3.84
C THR A 75 -1.94 13.92 -4.11
N LEU A 76 -2.94 14.26 -3.28
CA LEU A 76 -3.65 15.52 -3.40
C LEU A 76 -2.74 16.72 -3.14
N GLY A 77 -1.88 16.67 -2.13
CA GLY A 77 -0.91 17.72 -1.82
C GLY A 77 0.01 18.00 -3.00
N THR A 78 0.53 16.93 -3.63
CA THR A 78 1.40 17.02 -4.82
C THR A 78 0.69 17.66 -6.02
N PHE A 79 -0.63 17.50 -6.15
CA PHE A 79 -1.40 18.11 -7.22
C PHE A 79 -1.66 19.61 -7.00
N LEU A 80 -1.63 20.07 -5.75
CA LEU A 80 -1.90 21.46 -5.39
C LEU A 80 -0.65 22.36 -5.36
N ASP A 81 0.55 21.77 -5.42
CA ASP A 81 1.84 22.45 -5.58
C ASP A 81 2.13 22.82 -7.05
#